data_AF-A0A534QNW5-F1
#
_entry.id   AF-A0A534QNW5-F1
#
_cell.length_a   1.000
_cell.length_b   1.000
_cell.length_c   1.000
_cell.angle_alpha   90.00
_cell.angle_beta   90.00
_cell.angle_gamma   90.00
#
_symmetry.space_group_name_H-M   'P 1'
#
loop_
_entity.id
_entity.type
_entity.pdbx_description
1 polymer ?
#
loop_
_entity_poly.entity_id
_entity_poly.type
_entity_poly.pdbx_seq_one_letter_code
_entity_poly.pdbx_strand_id
1 'polypeptide(L)'
;MTFDTIIKGGTVVDGSGLPMRRADVGIRDGLVTDIGRLSGARRTVDADGLVVMPGIIDVHTHYDPQLSFEPFATSSCYHGVTSVVAGNCGYSIAPCRPEDREWVTALFAKVEGMTPSVLRGGLPWDWDSFPSFLDVLDRRLGVNAAVYVGHSALRRFVLRDAASERAATAEEIERMRQLVRDAM
;
A
#
# COMPACT_ATOMS: atom_id res chain seq x y z
N MET A 1 -27.93 -13.15 -17.31
CA MET A 1 -27.18 -13.00 -16.05
C MET A 1 -26.99 -11.51 -15.83
N THR A 2 -27.31 -10.98 -14.65
CA THR A 2 -27.27 -9.54 -14.38
C THR A 2 -25.91 -9.19 -13.78
N PHE A 3 -25.25 -8.16 -14.31
CA PHE A 3 -24.02 -7.61 -13.74
C PHE A 3 -24.30 -6.83 -12.46
N ASP A 4 -23.29 -6.68 -11.61
CA ASP A 4 -23.39 -5.81 -10.43
C ASP A 4 -23.25 -4.36 -10.86
N THR A 5 -22.23 -4.10 -11.66
CA THR A 5 -21.98 -2.81 -12.28
C THR A 5 -21.61 -3.00 -13.75
N ILE A 6 -22.13 -2.13 -14.61
CA ILE A 6 -21.55 -1.89 -15.95
C ILE A 6 -21.01 -0.46 -15.97
N ILE A 7 -19.78 -0.31 -16.42
CA ILE A 7 -19.22 0.98 -16.87
C ILE A 7 -19.47 1.05 -18.37
N LYS A 8 -20.31 1.99 -18.82
CA LYS A 8 -20.92 1.97 -20.15
C LYS A 8 -20.37 3.05 -21.07
N GLY A 9 -20.13 2.69 -22.33
CA GLY A 9 -19.90 3.63 -23.41
C GLY A 9 -18.51 4.25 -23.48
N GLY A 10 -17.59 3.89 -22.57
CA GLY A 10 -16.26 4.48 -22.46
C GLY A 10 -15.24 3.96 -23.48
N THR A 11 -14.10 4.64 -23.51
CA THR A 11 -12.90 4.22 -24.26
C THR A 11 -12.03 3.37 -23.35
N VAL A 12 -11.98 2.06 -23.60
CA VAL A 12 -11.23 1.10 -22.78
C VAL A 12 -9.75 1.08 -23.19
N VAL A 13 -8.88 1.27 -22.20
CA VAL A 13 -7.43 1.06 -22.26
C VAL A 13 -7.09 -0.03 -21.24
N ASP A 14 -6.87 -1.25 -21.69
CA ASP A 14 -6.79 -2.43 -20.80
C ASP A 14 -5.39 -2.70 -20.21
N GLY A 15 -4.43 -1.82 -20.46
CA GLY A 15 -3.05 -1.93 -19.94
C GLY A 15 -2.16 -2.94 -20.69
N SER A 16 -2.68 -3.67 -21.67
CA SER A 16 -1.89 -4.63 -22.47
C SER A 16 -0.97 -4.01 -23.51
N GLY A 17 -1.11 -2.69 -23.77
CA GLY A 17 -0.45 -1.99 -24.86
C GLY A 17 -1.19 -2.09 -26.20
N LEU A 18 -2.31 -2.81 -26.27
CA LEU A 18 -3.17 -2.84 -27.45
C LEU A 18 -3.88 -1.49 -27.68
N PRO A 19 -4.32 -1.19 -28.92
CA PRO A 19 -5.06 0.03 -29.22
C PRO A 19 -6.32 0.19 -28.37
N MET A 20 -6.60 1.43 -27.95
CA MET A 20 -7.82 1.76 -27.23
C MET A 20 -9.08 1.51 -28.08
N ARG A 21 -10.16 1.06 -27.44
CA ARG A 21 -11.42 0.73 -28.13
C ARG A 21 -12.64 1.16 -27.33
N ARG A 22 -13.71 1.54 -28.01
CA ARG A 22 -14.99 1.82 -27.35
C ARG A 22 -15.66 0.51 -26.91
N ALA A 23 -15.92 0.36 -25.63
CA ALA A 23 -16.57 -0.83 -25.05
C ALA A 23 -17.16 -0.53 -23.67
N ASP A 24 -18.07 -1.39 -23.23
CA ASP A 24 -18.55 -1.47 -21.86
C ASP A 24 -17.69 -2.45 -21.05
N VAL A 25 -17.58 -2.23 -19.73
CA VAL A 25 -16.88 -3.12 -18.79
C VAL A 25 -17.89 -3.63 -17.76
N GLY A 26 -18.03 -4.95 -17.67
CA GLY A 26 -18.95 -5.65 -16.77
C GLY A 26 -18.23 -6.17 -15.53
N ILE A 27 -18.81 -5.88 -14.36
CA ILE A 27 -18.27 -6.29 -13.05
C ILE A 27 -19.29 -7.19 -12.34
N ARG A 28 -18.80 -8.30 -11.77
CA ARG A 28 -19.57 -9.24 -10.96
C ARG A 28 -18.71 -9.77 -9.82
N ASP A 29 -19.25 -9.76 -8.61
CA ASP A 29 -18.57 -10.25 -7.39
C ASP A 29 -17.18 -9.61 -7.20
N GLY A 30 -17.07 -8.32 -7.51
CA GLY A 30 -15.82 -7.55 -7.41
C GLY A 30 -14.81 -7.77 -8.54
N LEU A 31 -15.11 -8.65 -9.50
CA LEU A 31 -14.22 -8.99 -10.62
C LEU A 31 -14.74 -8.41 -11.94
N VAL A 32 -13.81 -8.01 -12.81
CA VAL A 32 -14.13 -7.72 -14.20
C VAL A 32 -14.33 -9.05 -14.93
N THR A 33 -15.55 -9.33 -15.38
CA THR A 33 -15.87 -10.62 -16.03
C THR A 33 -16.02 -10.52 -17.54
N ASP A 34 -16.39 -9.35 -18.06
CA ASP A 34 -16.71 -9.17 -19.47
C ASP A 34 -16.32 -7.76 -19.97
N ILE A 35 -15.85 -7.66 -21.21
CA ILE A 35 -15.59 -6.40 -21.91
C ILE A 35 -16.18 -6.49 -23.31
N GLY A 36 -17.06 -5.57 -23.68
CA GLY A 36 -17.74 -5.59 -24.98
C GLY A 36 -18.98 -4.74 -25.01
N ARG A 37 -20.00 -5.12 -25.79
CA ARG A 37 -21.31 -4.49 -25.76
C ARG A 37 -22.18 -5.21 -24.75
N LEU A 38 -22.52 -4.55 -23.64
CA LEU A 38 -23.16 -5.19 -22.49
C LEU A 38 -24.53 -4.59 -22.17
N SER A 39 -25.37 -5.38 -21.51
CA SER A 39 -26.68 -4.96 -21.02
C SER A 39 -27.07 -5.73 -19.75
N GLY A 40 -27.96 -5.14 -18.95
CA GLY A 40 -28.47 -5.76 -17.73
C GLY A 40 -27.49 -5.69 -16.54
N ALA A 41 -27.62 -4.64 -15.72
CA ALA A 41 -26.84 -4.49 -14.49
C ALA A 41 -27.68 -3.91 -13.36
N ARG A 42 -27.29 -4.18 -12.11
CA ARG A 42 -27.87 -3.56 -10.91
C ARG A 42 -27.51 -2.07 -10.84
N ARG A 43 -26.29 -1.71 -11.26
CA ARG A 43 -25.80 -0.33 -11.36
C ARG A 43 -25.19 -0.09 -12.74
N THR A 44 -25.45 1.08 -13.32
CA THR A 44 -24.77 1.54 -14.54
C THR A 44 -24.03 2.84 -14.24
N VAL A 45 -22.78 2.93 -14.69
CA VAL A 45 -21.96 4.14 -14.66
C VAL A 45 -21.78 4.59 -16.10
N ASP A 46 -22.16 5.83 -16.40
CA ASP A 46 -21.96 6.42 -17.73
C ASP A 46 -20.52 6.91 -17.87
N ALA A 47 -19.80 6.41 -18.87
CA ALA A 47 -18.43 6.76 -19.19
C ALA A 47 -18.28 7.30 -20.62
N ASP A 48 -19.37 7.77 -21.25
CA ASP A 48 -19.29 8.41 -22.56
C ASP A 48 -18.31 9.60 -22.53
N GLY A 49 -17.43 9.66 -23.53
CA GLY A 49 -16.35 10.66 -23.59
C GLY A 49 -15.22 10.46 -22.57
N LEU A 50 -15.29 9.43 -21.71
CA LEU A 50 -14.26 9.12 -20.70
C LEU A 50 -13.43 7.90 -21.07
N VAL A 51 -12.28 7.77 -20.41
CA VAL A 51 -11.40 6.59 -20.48
C VAL A 51 -11.72 5.66 -19.32
N VAL A 52 -11.77 4.37 -19.61
CA VAL A 52 -11.87 3.30 -18.61
C VAL A 52 -10.58 2.49 -18.67
N MET A 53 -9.83 2.46 -17.57
CA MET A 53 -8.53 1.80 -17.49
C MET A 53 -8.39 1.03 -16.16
N PRO A 54 -7.46 0.07 -16.06
CA PRO A 54 -7.05 -0.47 -14.76
C PRO A 54 -6.69 0.64 -13.79
N GLY A 55 -7.02 0.45 -12.51
CA GLY A 55 -6.57 1.36 -11.48
C GLY A 55 -5.05 1.43 -11.42
N ILE A 56 -4.50 2.61 -11.11
CA ILE A 56 -3.06 2.81 -11.08
C ILE A 56 -2.47 2.03 -9.90
N ILE A 57 -1.30 1.42 -10.14
CA ILE A 57 -0.49 0.77 -9.10
C ILE A 57 0.69 1.69 -8.83
N ASP A 58 0.70 2.31 -7.65
CA ASP A 58 1.82 3.11 -7.20
C ASP A 58 2.85 2.20 -6.50
N VAL A 59 3.93 1.91 -7.21
CA VAL A 59 4.94 0.95 -6.78
C VAL A 59 5.96 1.54 -5.79
N HIS A 60 5.88 2.84 -5.49
CA HIS A 60 6.90 3.50 -4.68
C HIS A 60 6.29 4.55 -3.74
N THR A 61 5.74 4.08 -2.62
CA THR A 61 5.17 4.94 -1.59
C THR A 61 5.86 4.77 -0.24
N HIS A 62 5.63 5.76 0.62
CA HIS A 62 5.99 5.75 2.04
C HIS A 62 4.73 5.83 2.92
N TYR A 63 3.67 5.15 2.49
CA TYR A 63 2.36 5.19 3.15
C TYR A 63 2.21 4.25 4.32
N ASP A 64 3.23 3.50 4.71
CA ASP A 64 3.21 2.60 5.87
C ASP A 64 2.64 3.29 7.12
N PRO A 65 3.10 4.51 7.49
CA PRO A 65 2.51 5.23 8.60
C PRO A 65 1.10 5.73 8.26
N GLN A 66 0.92 6.32 7.07
CA GLN A 66 -0.32 6.97 6.67
C GLN A 66 -1.51 6.01 6.66
N LEU A 67 -1.36 4.80 6.13
CA LEU A 67 -2.44 3.82 6.06
C LEU A 67 -2.98 3.41 7.45
N SER A 68 -2.20 3.63 8.52
CA SER A 68 -2.64 3.37 9.88
C SER A 68 -3.68 4.37 10.40
N PHE A 69 -3.68 5.62 9.90
CA PHE A 69 -4.59 6.69 10.34
C PHE A 69 -5.44 7.33 9.23
N GLU A 70 -5.09 7.09 7.97
CA GLU A 70 -5.81 7.55 6.78
C GLU A 70 -5.84 6.38 5.76
N PRO A 71 -6.77 5.42 5.95
CA PRO A 71 -6.73 4.15 5.25
C PRO A 71 -7.25 4.21 3.80
N PHE A 72 -7.79 5.35 3.37
CA PHE A 72 -8.26 5.52 2.00
C PHE A 72 -7.17 6.00 1.05
N ALA A 73 -5.98 6.34 1.57
CA ALA A 73 -4.86 6.88 0.80
C ALA A 73 -5.31 8.01 -0.14
N THR A 74 -6.07 8.97 0.39
CA THR A 74 -6.75 10.05 -0.35
C THR A 74 -5.80 10.89 -1.21
N SER A 75 -4.54 11.00 -0.81
CA SER A 75 -3.46 11.59 -1.61
C SER A 75 -3.22 10.89 -2.96
N SER A 76 -3.61 9.62 -3.08
CA SER A 76 -3.41 8.79 -4.27
C SER A 76 -4.73 8.31 -4.89
N CYS A 77 -5.73 7.92 -4.10
CA CYS A 77 -6.96 7.36 -4.65
C CYS A 77 -7.77 8.39 -5.45
N TYR A 78 -7.71 9.68 -5.07
CA TYR A 78 -8.30 10.77 -5.86
C TYR A 78 -7.60 11.00 -7.21
N HIS A 79 -6.40 10.44 -7.40
CA HIS A 79 -5.65 10.47 -8.65
C HIS A 79 -5.73 9.16 -9.43
N GLY A 80 -6.64 8.25 -9.05
CA GLY A 80 -6.88 6.99 -9.76
C GLY A 80 -6.01 5.81 -9.31
N VAL A 81 -5.23 5.97 -8.23
CA VAL A 81 -4.47 4.87 -7.62
C VAL A 81 -5.42 3.96 -6.85
N THR A 82 -5.30 2.66 -7.09
CA THR A 82 -6.11 1.63 -6.42
C THR A 82 -5.25 0.65 -5.61
N SER A 83 -3.95 0.64 -5.86
CA SER A 83 -3.00 -0.24 -5.19
C SER A 83 -1.71 0.52 -4.89
N VAL A 84 -1.16 0.35 -3.70
CA VAL A 84 0.09 0.99 -3.28
C VAL A 84 1.09 -0.04 -2.79
N VAL A 85 2.37 0.21 -3.05
CA VAL A 85 3.48 -0.54 -2.47
C VAL A 85 4.24 0.39 -1.54
N ALA A 86 4.20 0.11 -0.24
CA ALA A 86 4.84 0.88 0.82
C ALA A 86 6.13 0.20 1.31
N GLY A 87 6.86 0.82 2.24
CA GLY A 87 8.07 0.24 2.84
C GLY A 87 9.34 0.48 2.03
N ASN A 88 9.29 1.47 1.13
CA ASN A 88 10.37 1.74 0.18
C ASN A 88 11.60 2.37 0.84
N CYS A 89 12.70 2.40 0.09
CA CYS A 89 13.98 3.02 0.49
C CYS A 89 14.60 2.44 1.78
N GLY A 90 14.15 1.25 2.18
CA GLY A 90 14.59 0.61 3.43
C GLY A 90 13.91 1.17 4.68
N TYR A 91 12.88 2.00 4.54
CA TYR A 91 12.13 2.58 5.65
C TYR A 91 10.79 1.87 5.81
N SER A 92 10.47 1.45 7.02
CA SER A 92 9.17 0.90 7.39
C SER A 92 8.91 1.18 8.86
N ILE A 93 7.64 1.15 9.27
CA ILE A 93 7.25 1.33 10.69
C ILE A 93 7.29 0.04 11.50
N ALA A 94 7.53 -1.11 10.84
CA ALA A 94 7.68 -2.41 11.45
C ALA A 94 8.91 -3.16 10.88
N PRO A 95 9.62 -3.96 11.68
CA PRO A 95 9.43 -4.12 13.13
C PRO A 95 9.93 -2.90 13.91
N CYS A 96 9.33 -2.60 15.06
CA CYS A 96 9.69 -1.46 15.90
C CYS A 96 9.54 -1.81 17.39
N ARG A 97 10.56 -1.51 18.19
CA ARG A 97 10.48 -1.68 19.65
C ARG A 97 9.82 -0.45 20.29
N PRO A 98 9.19 -0.59 21.46
CA PRO A 98 8.63 0.56 22.18
C PRO A 98 9.64 1.70 22.38
N GLU A 99 10.89 1.39 22.71
CA GLU A 99 11.94 2.42 22.87
C GLU A 99 12.39 3.09 21.56
N ASP A 100 12.10 2.50 20.40
CA ASP A 100 12.53 2.98 19.07
C ASP A 100 11.44 3.79 18.34
N ARG A 101 10.25 3.96 18.92
CA ARG A 101 9.10 4.66 18.29
C ARG A 101 9.39 6.12 17.95
N GLU A 102 10.14 6.82 18.82
CA GLU A 102 10.53 8.20 18.55
C GLU A 102 11.59 8.28 17.44
N TRP A 103 12.46 7.27 17.32
CA TRP A 103 13.39 7.17 16.19
C TRP A 103 12.64 6.98 14.87
N VAL A 104 11.61 6.12 14.82
CA VAL A 104 10.76 5.94 13.63
C VAL A 104 10.03 7.26 13.30
N THR A 105 9.52 7.96 14.31
CA THR A 105 8.87 9.27 14.13
C THR A 105 9.83 10.29 13.52
N ALA A 106 11.05 10.38 14.05
CA ALA A 106 12.09 11.28 13.54
C ALA A 106 12.54 10.91 12.11
N LEU A 107 12.61 9.61 11.80
CA LEU A 107 12.94 9.10 10.47
C LEU A 107 11.94 9.60 9.43
N PHE A 108 10.64 9.32 9.63
CA PHE A 108 9.60 9.74 8.68
C PHE A 108 9.40 11.25 8.64
N ALA A 109 9.60 11.96 9.76
CA ALA A 109 9.57 13.41 9.75
C ALA A 109 10.70 14.02 8.93
N LYS A 110 11.90 13.43 8.98
CA LYS A 110 13.08 13.93 8.27
C LYS A 110 13.07 13.57 6.79
N VAL A 111 12.70 12.33 6.46
CA VAL A 111 12.80 11.82 5.08
C VAL A 111 11.54 12.14 4.29
N GLU A 112 10.36 11.94 4.87
CA GLU A 112 9.07 12.09 4.17
C GLU A 112 8.36 13.42 4.48
N GLY A 113 8.97 14.29 5.28
CA GLY A 113 8.38 15.58 5.67
C GLY A 113 7.09 15.44 6.49
N MET A 114 6.81 14.26 7.05
CA MET A 114 5.61 14.02 7.84
C MET A 114 5.67 14.81 9.15
N THR A 115 4.56 15.41 9.54
CA THR A 115 4.51 16.18 10.79
C THR A 115 4.60 15.24 12.00
N PRO A 116 5.57 15.40 12.92
CA PRO A 116 5.76 14.48 14.06
C PRO A 116 4.51 14.29 14.93
N SER A 117 3.71 15.33 15.14
CA SER A 117 2.47 15.22 15.93
C SER A 117 1.43 14.33 15.29
N VAL A 118 1.38 14.28 13.94
CA VAL A 118 0.49 13.38 13.20
C VAL A 118 0.95 11.94 13.38
N LEU A 119 2.26 11.67 13.28
CA LEU A 119 2.82 10.33 13.49
C LEU A 119 2.58 9.83 14.93
N ARG A 120 2.84 10.67 15.94
CA ARG A 120 2.64 10.30 17.35
C ARG A 120 1.18 10.03 17.71
N GLY A 121 0.25 10.78 17.13
CA GLY A 121 -1.19 10.60 17.37
C GLY A 121 -1.84 9.54 16.48
N GLY A 122 -1.28 9.29 15.29
CA GLY A 122 -1.88 8.45 14.26
C GLY A 122 -1.37 7.01 14.24
N LEU A 123 -0.21 6.71 14.81
CA LEU A 123 0.29 5.34 14.91
C LEU A 123 -0.22 4.68 16.20
N PRO A 124 -1.10 3.65 16.13
CA PRO A 124 -1.63 3.01 17.33
C PRO A 124 -0.60 2.16 18.09
N TRP A 125 0.43 1.67 17.41
CA TRP A 125 1.47 0.80 17.98
C TRP A 125 0.92 -0.47 18.67
N ASP A 126 -0.22 -0.97 18.20
CA ASP A 126 -0.83 -2.25 18.60
C ASP A 126 -0.19 -3.46 17.88
N TRP A 127 1.02 -3.27 17.35
CA TRP A 127 1.88 -4.26 16.73
C TRP A 127 3.32 -4.13 17.25
N ASP A 128 4.06 -5.23 17.23
CA ASP A 128 5.49 -5.29 17.60
C ASP A 128 6.34 -6.06 16.57
N SER A 129 5.69 -6.74 15.64
CA SER A 129 6.29 -7.50 14.54
C SER A 129 5.68 -7.10 13.20
N PHE A 130 6.37 -7.45 12.11
CA PHE A 130 5.86 -7.18 10.76
C PHE A 130 4.53 -7.92 10.46
N PRO A 131 4.36 -9.21 10.82
CA PRO A 131 3.07 -9.88 10.66
C PRO A 131 1.93 -9.20 11.43
N SER A 132 2.14 -8.87 12.71
CA SER A 132 1.11 -8.18 13.50
C SER A 132 0.74 -6.80 12.93
N PHE A 133 1.69 -6.13 12.27
CA PHE A 133 1.41 -4.88 11.57
C PHE A 133 0.50 -5.09 10.36
N LEU A 134 0.74 -6.14 9.56
CA LEU A 134 -0.13 -6.48 8.44
C LEU A 134 -1.54 -6.83 8.90
N ASP A 135 -1.69 -7.56 10.02
CA ASP A 135 -3.00 -7.89 10.61
C ASP A 135 -3.81 -6.65 11.02
N VAL A 136 -3.13 -5.56 11.41
CA VAL A 136 -3.77 -4.28 11.75
C VAL A 136 -4.18 -3.54 10.48
N LEU A 137 -3.31 -3.51 9.46
CA LEU A 137 -3.62 -2.88 8.18
C LEU A 137 -4.81 -3.52 7.47
N ASP A 138 -4.89 -4.86 7.43
CA ASP A 138 -5.90 -5.61 6.67
C ASP A 138 -7.36 -5.26 7.04
N ARG A 139 -7.59 -4.68 8.21
CA ARG A 139 -8.95 -4.47 8.74
C ARG A 139 -9.70 -3.29 8.12
N ARG A 140 -9.04 -2.35 7.42
CA ARG A 140 -9.63 -1.02 7.15
C ARG A 140 -9.28 -0.34 5.82
N LEU A 141 -8.57 -0.96 4.89
CA LEU A 141 -8.04 -0.24 3.72
C LEU A 141 -9.11 0.06 2.65
N GLY A 142 -9.02 1.27 2.08
CA GLY A 142 -9.77 1.67 0.89
C GLY A 142 -9.04 1.41 -0.43
N VAL A 143 -7.77 0.99 -0.35
CA VAL A 143 -6.91 0.61 -1.49
C VAL A 143 -6.27 -0.74 -1.21
N ASN A 144 -5.81 -1.45 -2.24
CA ASN A 144 -4.93 -2.59 -2.01
C ASN A 144 -3.57 -2.08 -1.51
N ALA A 145 -2.95 -2.81 -0.59
CA ALA A 145 -1.62 -2.47 -0.10
C ALA A 145 -0.70 -3.70 -0.11
N ALA A 146 0.52 -3.49 -0.57
CA ALA A 146 1.66 -4.35 -0.30
C ALA A 146 2.70 -3.53 0.46
N VAL A 147 3.44 -4.14 1.38
CA VAL A 147 4.41 -3.41 2.21
C VAL A 147 5.71 -4.19 2.23
N TYR A 148 6.83 -3.52 1.95
CA TYR A 148 8.15 -4.09 2.15
C TYR A 148 8.58 -3.99 3.62
N VAL A 149 9.35 -4.97 4.08
CA VAL A 149 10.08 -4.85 5.34
C VAL A 149 11.36 -4.03 5.12
N GLY A 150 11.46 -2.89 5.80
CA GLY A 150 12.54 -1.92 5.62
C GLY A 150 13.85 -2.33 6.28
N HIS A 151 14.95 -2.27 5.53
CA HIS A 151 16.29 -2.59 6.03
C HIS A 151 16.71 -1.73 7.24
N SER A 152 16.38 -0.43 7.25
CA SER A 152 16.71 0.48 8.35
C SER A 152 15.97 0.09 9.63
N ALA A 153 14.71 -0.32 9.53
CA ALA A 153 13.93 -0.82 10.66
C ALA A 153 14.54 -2.13 11.21
N LEU A 154 14.89 -3.07 10.33
CA LEU A 154 15.56 -4.32 10.71
C LEU A 154 16.89 -4.07 11.43
N ARG A 155 17.74 -3.20 10.87
CA ARG A 155 19.01 -2.84 11.51
C ARG A 155 18.80 -2.20 12.87
N ARG A 156 17.88 -1.24 12.97
CA ARG A 156 17.57 -0.58 14.25
C ARG A 156 17.09 -1.60 15.28
N PHE A 157 16.20 -2.51 14.88
CA PHE A 157 15.63 -3.52 15.76
C PHE A 157 16.67 -4.50 16.32
N VAL A 158 17.71 -4.84 15.55
CA VAL A 158 18.75 -5.80 15.92
C VAL A 158 19.98 -5.11 16.55
N LEU A 159 20.55 -4.10 15.88
CA LEU A 159 21.80 -3.42 16.29
C LEU A 159 21.57 -2.25 17.27
N ARG A 160 20.33 -1.77 17.42
CA ARG A 160 19.98 -0.59 18.23
C ARG A 160 20.68 0.67 17.73
N ASP A 161 21.27 1.46 18.61
CA ASP A 161 22.00 2.69 18.27
C ASP A 161 23.19 2.42 17.32
N ALA A 162 23.80 1.23 17.42
CA ALA A 162 24.89 0.84 16.54
C ALA A 162 24.45 0.61 15.07
N ALA A 163 23.15 0.66 14.76
CA ALA A 163 22.60 0.40 13.43
C ALA A 163 23.22 1.29 12.35
N SER A 164 23.55 2.54 12.68
CA SER A 164 24.15 3.52 11.76
C SER A 164 25.65 3.75 12.00
N GLU A 165 26.25 3.09 12.98
CA GLU A 165 27.64 3.37 13.42
C GLU A 165 28.65 2.32 12.96
N ARG A 166 28.21 1.07 12.79
CA ARG A 166 29.10 -0.04 12.43
C ARG A 166 28.46 -1.05 11.50
N ALA A 167 29.28 -1.95 10.96
CA ALA A 167 28.79 -3.14 10.29
C ALA A 167 28.09 -4.09 11.28
N ALA A 168 27.12 -4.85 10.76
CA ALA A 168 26.49 -5.93 11.50
C ALA A 168 27.43 -7.14 11.60
N THR A 169 27.43 -7.81 12.74
CA THR A 169 28.10 -9.10 12.92
C THR A 169 27.35 -10.21 12.18
N ALA A 170 27.99 -11.36 12.00
CA ALA A 170 27.35 -12.51 11.36
C ALA A 170 26.06 -12.96 12.08
N GLU A 171 26.03 -12.90 13.42
CA GLU A 171 24.86 -13.24 14.23
C GLU A 171 23.72 -12.23 14.05
N GLU A 172 24.03 -10.93 14.03
CA GLU A 172 23.05 -9.88 13.78
C GLU A 172 22.47 -9.96 12.36
N ILE A 173 23.30 -10.31 11.38
CA ILE A 173 22.85 -10.58 10.01
C ILE A 173 21.87 -11.77 10.00
N GLU A 174 22.20 -12.87 10.66
CA GLU A 174 21.29 -14.02 10.71
C GLU A 174 19.97 -13.67 11.43
N ARG A 175 20.04 -12.84 12.48
CA ARG A 175 18.82 -12.35 13.13
C ARG A 175 17.97 -11.49 12.21
N MET A 176 18.56 -10.58 11.44
CA MET A 176 17.83 -9.79 10.44
C MET A 176 17.23 -10.67 9.34
N ARG A 177 17.95 -11.70 8.88
CA ARG A 177 17.43 -12.67 7.90
C ARG A 177 16.22 -13.42 8.45
N GLN A 178 16.23 -13.80 9.72
CA GLN A 178 15.07 -14.43 10.34
C GLN A 178 13.85 -13.50 10.34
N LEU A 179 14.02 -12.23 10.72
CA LEU A 179 12.94 -11.25 10.70
C LEU A 179 12.37 -11.01 9.29
N VAL A 180 13.22 -11.06 8.25
CA VAL A 180 12.76 -11.01 6.85
C VAL A 180 11.94 -12.25 6.51
N ARG A 181 12.38 -13.45 6.93
CA ARG A 181 11.61 -14.69 6.72
C ARG A 181 10.26 -14.65 7.43
N ASP A 182 10.21 -14.11 8.64
CA ASP A 182 8.97 -13.98 9.41
C ASP A 182 8.00 -12.95 8.78
N ALA A 183 8.50 -12.03 7.96
CA ALA A 183 7.71 -10.99 7.30
C ALA A 183 7.10 -11.42 5.93
N MET A 184 7.43 -12.62 5.45
CA MET A 184 6.95 -13.21 4.18
C MET A 184 5.83 -14.21 4.44
#